data_AF-A0A7I5E8H9-F1
#
_entry.id   AF-A0A7I5E8H9-F1
#
_cell.length_a   1.000
_cell.length_b   1.000
_cell.length_c   1.000
_cell.angle_alpha   90.00
_cell.angle_beta   90.00
_cell.angle_gamma   90.00
#
_symmetry.space_group_name_H-M   'P 1'
#
loop_
_entity.id
_entity.type
_entity.pdbx_description
1 polymer ?
#
loop_
_entity_poly.entity_id
_entity_poly.type
_entity_poly.pdbx_seq_one_letter_code
_entity_poly.pdbx_strand_id
1 'polypeptide(L)'
;MAMIPVWSQLVFVSVNVISLPLYIAIIIVCIKEWKYNQLQRTFYLLIVSQRYISLCRNGSLIEQWINVSHRWTLPIVHWTIPSLYSIPLLLWGEGRFVAQDHLELKVDQEDITLATSMTAGFVSITFFLCSLCYGAIFRFLLKNRYSTSSAVRRERRLYIQMIGLFIGFALFLVYNVMQFIFSLKSNDGPVYTVRTTFPLASCFFSYINAWMILFLNTEIRGKILTLIGIRKQEAKTSVNVSTSTKTVFVNYITARF
;
A
#
# COMPACT_ATOMS: atom_id res chain seq x y z
N MET A 1 23.98 15.95 21.31
CA MET A 1 22.54 16.12 21.58
C MET A 1 21.88 16.75 20.36
N ALA A 2 21.41 15.94 19.41
CA ALA A 2 20.63 16.45 18.28
C ALA A 2 19.17 16.57 18.73
N MET A 3 18.75 17.76 19.18
CA MET A 3 17.33 18.02 19.40
C MET A 3 16.57 17.72 18.12
N ILE A 4 15.51 16.92 18.21
CA ILE A 4 14.58 16.73 17.11
C ILE A 4 14.07 18.13 16.73
N PRO A 5 14.27 18.56 15.48
CA PRO A 5 13.92 19.92 15.11
C PRO A 5 12.42 20.18 15.30
N VAL A 6 12.07 21.32 15.89
CA VAL A 6 10.66 21.69 16.16
C VAL A 6 9.80 21.63 14.89
N TRP A 7 10.36 22.01 13.75
CA TRP A 7 9.68 21.91 12.45
C TRP A 7 9.32 20.47 12.07
N SER A 8 10.16 19.48 12.38
CA SER A 8 9.86 18.08 12.08
C SER A 8 8.73 17.54 12.96
N GLN A 9 8.67 17.98 14.22
CA GLN A 9 7.55 17.67 15.13
C GLN A 9 6.24 18.32 14.67
N LEU A 10 6.29 19.59 14.26
CA LEU A 10 5.12 20.30 13.72
C LEU A 10 4.57 19.62 12.46
N VAL A 11 5.45 19.22 11.53
CA VAL A 11 5.06 18.45 10.35
C VAL A 11 4.46 17.10 10.74
N PHE A 12 5.09 16.38 11.68
CA PHE A 12 4.56 15.10 12.16
C PHE A 12 3.15 15.25 12.72
N VAL A 13 2.94 16.20 13.63
CA VAL A 13 1.65 16.45 14.28
C VAL A 13 0.61 16.85 13.25
N SER A 14 0.94 17.80 12.36
CA SER A 14 0.01 18.30 11.33
C SER A 14 -0.45 17.18 10.39
N VAL A 15 0.50 16.35 9.92
CA VAL A 15 0.18 15.23 9.03
C VAL A 15 -0.63 14.16 9.75
N ASN A 16 -0.32 13.86 11.01
CA ASN A 16 -1.07 12.86 11.80
C ASN A 16 -2.49 13.31 12.10
N VAL A 17 -2.70 14.56 12.50
CA VAL A 17 -4.04 15.11 12.83
C VAL A 17 -5.00 14.98 11.63
N ILE A 18 -4.49 15.09 10.40
CA ILE A 18 -5.31 14.96 9.20
C ILE A 18 -5.38 13.51 8.72
N SER A 19 -4.23 12.83 8.64
CA SER A 19 -4.14 11.52 7.98
C SER A 19 -4.70 10.40 8.85
N LEU A 20 -4.62 10.50 10.18
CA LEU A 20 -5.04 9.44 11.10
C LEU A 20 -6.58 9.30 11.16
N PRO A 21 -7.38 10.38 11.30
CA PRO A 21 -8.84 10.28 11.16
C PRO A 21 -9.27 9.77 9.79
N LEU A 22 -8.57 10.18 8.72
CA LEU A 22 -8.83 9.69 7.37
C LEU A 22 -8.57 8.17 7.28
N TYR A 23 -7.47 7.70 7.86
CA TYR A 23 -7.12 6.27 7.89
C TYR A 23 -8.18 5.46 8.65
N ILE A 24 -8.62 5.95 9.82
CA ILE A 24 -9.69 5.33 10.60
C ILE A 24 -11.00 5.30 9.81
N ALA A 25 -11.38 6.40 9.13
CA ALA A 25 -12.58 6.46 8.31
C ALA A 25 -12.53 5.44 7.14
N ILE A 26 -11.37 5.32 6.47
CA ILE A 26 -11.16 4.31 5.43
C ILE A 26 -11.33 2.90 6.02
N ILE A 27 -10.72 2.62 7.17
CA ILE A 27 -10.85 1.31 7.85
C ILE A 27 -12.31 1.02 8.18
N ILE A 28 -13.04 1.97 8.78
CA ILE A 28 -14.46 1.79 9.14
C ILE A 28 -15.30 1.51 7.89
N VAL A 29 -15.10 2.27 6.80
CA VAL A 29 -15.79 2.03 5.53
C VAL A 29 -15.43 0.65 4.97
N CYS A 30 -14.15 0.27 4.97
CA CYS A 30 -13.70 -1.04 4.53
C CYS A 30 -14.30 -2.19 5.36
N ILE A 31 -14.38 -2.05 6.69
CA ILE A 31 -15.00 -3.04 7.59
C ILE A 31 -16.51 -3.13 7.33
N LYS A 32 -17.21 -2.00 7.16
CA LYS A 32 -18.64 -2.00 6.84
C LYS A 32 -18.91 -2.65 5.48
N GLU A 33 -18.08 -2.38 4.49
CA GLU A 33 -18.18 -2.94 3.14
C GLU A 33 -17.76 -4.42 3.06
N TRP A 34 -16.87 -4.87 3.96
CA TRP A 34 -16.49 -6.28 4.10
C TRP A 34 -17.74 -7.17 4.19
N LYS A 35 -18.74 -6.74 4.97
CA LYS A 35 -19.95 -7.52 5.22
C LYS A 35 -20.81 -7.74 3.97
N TYR A 36 -20.74 -6.85 2.98
CA TYR A 36 -21.67 -6.84 1.84
C TYR A 36 -21.03 -7.19 0.50
N ASN A 37 -19.72 -7.03 0.33
CA ASN A 37 -19.07 -7.18 -0.97
C ASN A 37 -17.97 -8.25 -0.96
N GLN A 38 -18.36 -9.49 -1.30
CA GLN A 38 -17.44 -10.61 -1.55
C GLN A 38 -16.36 -10.29 -2.62
N LEU A 39 -16.64 -9.35 -3.54
CA LEU A 39 -15.72 -8.99 -4.62
C LEU A 39 -14.64 -7.95 -4.23
N GLN A 40 -14.74 -7.30 -3.06
CA GLN A 40 -13.74 -6.34 -2.55
C GLN A 40 -12.69 -6.98 -1.62
N ARG A 41 -12.73 -8.32 -1.47
CA ARG A 41 -11.98 -9.12 -0.48
C ARG A 41 -10.45 -9.09 -0.56
N THR A 42 -9.83 -8.34 -1.49
CA THR A 42 -8.40 -8.53 -1.83
C THR A 42 -7.56 -7.25 -1.86
N PHE A 43 -8.10 -6.05 -1.66
CA PHE A 43 -7.58 -4.92 -2.43
C PHE A 43 -6.66 -3.88 -1.78
N TYR A 44 -6.28 -3.95 -0.50
CA TYR A 44 -5.53 -2.83 0.10
C TYR A 44 -4.13 -3.10 0.65
N LEU A 45 -3.69 -4.36 0.77
CA LEU A 45 -2.39 -4.65 1.38
C LEU A 45 -1.41 -5.48 0.51
N LEU A 46 -1.83 -5.99 -0.66
CA LEU A 46 -1.01 -6.90 -1.49
C LEU A 46 -1.09 -6.54 -2.99
N ILE A 47 -0.98 -5.24 -3.28
CA ILE A 47 -1.47 -4.63 -4.52
C ILE A 47 -0.61 -4.92 -5.76
N VAL A 48 0.71 -5.10 -5.67
CA VAL A 48 1.58 -5.03 -6.86
C VAL A 48 1.77 -6.38 -7.54
N SER A 49 2.21 -7.39 -6.80
CA SER A 49 2.50 -8.73 -7.35
C SER A 49 1.23 -9.46 -7.79
N GLN A 50 0.16 -9.38 -6.98
CA GLN A 50 -1.11 -10.01 -7.30
C GLN A 50 -1.79 -9.37 -8.53
N ARG A 51 -1.70 -8.04 -8.68
CA ARG A 51 -2.21 -7.35 -9.89
C ARG A 51 -1.41 -7.68 -11.13
N TYR A 52 -0.08 -7.69 -11.04
CA TYR A 52 0.76 -8.06 -12.18
C TYR A 52 0.39 -9.45 -12.69
N ILE A 53 0.24 -10.42 -11.80
CA ILE A 53 -0.10 -11.80 -12.18
C ILE A 53 -1.49 -11.87 -12.85
N SER A 54 -2.50 -11.21 -12.28
CA SER A 54 -3.86 -11.24 -12.84
C SER A 54 -4.03 -10.45 -14.15
N LEU A 55 -3.25 -9.36 -14.35
CA LEU A 55 -3.35 -8.53 -15.56
C LEU A 55 -2.41 -8.96 -16.68
N CYS A 56 -1.15 -9.28 -16.36
CA CYS A 56 -0.11 -9.56 -17.35
C CYS A 56 0.11 -11.05 -17.57
N ARG A 57 -0.33 -11.91 -16.64
CA ARG A 57 -0.23 -13.38 -16.75
C ARG A 57 -1.57 -14.06 -16.45
N ASN A 58 -2.64 -13.47 -17.02
CA ASN A 58 -3.98 -14.05 -16.96
C ASN A 58 -3.96 -15.49 -17.55
N GLY A 59 -4.38 -16.48 -16.78
CA GLY A 59 -4.36 -17.91 -17.10
C GLY A 59 -3.08 -18.67 -16.72
N SER A 60 -2.15 -18.06 -15.97
CA SER A 60 -0.93 -18.75 -15.52
C SER A 60 -1.16 -19.65 -14.30
N LEU A 61 -0.34 -20.70 -14.15
CA LEU A 61 -0.36 -21.59 -12.98
C LEU A 61 -0.22 -20.84 -11.65
N ILE A 62 0.50 -19.72 -11.65
CA ILE A 62 0.69 -18.87 -10.47
C ILE A 62 -0.62 -18.14 -10.12
N GLU A 63 -1.35 -17.65 -11.13
CA GLU A 63 -2.66 -17.05 -10.89
C GLU A 63 -3.66 -18.08 -10.36
N GLN A 64 -3.67 -19.27 -10.94
CA GLN A 64 -4.54 -20.36 -10.49
C GLN A 64 -4.19 -20.77 -9.05
N TRP A 65 -2.91 -20.87 -8.72
CA TRP A 65 -2.45 -21.15 -7.35
C TRP A 65 -2.86 -20.05 -6.37
N ILE A 66 -2.71 -18.78 -6.74
CA ILE A 66 -3.15 -17.64 -5.91
C ILE A 66 -4.67 -17.66 -5.70
N ASN A 67 -5.43 -17.98 -6.75
CA ASN A 67 -6.89 -17.98 -6.71
C ASN A 67 -7.46 -19.15 -5.90
N VAL A 68 -6.77 -20.29 -5.88
CA VAL A 68 -7.15 -21.47 -5.08
C VAL A 68 -6.60 -21.38 -3.65
N SER A 69 -5.55 -20.59 -3.44
CA SER A 69 -4.93 -20.42 -2.13
C SER A 69 -5.87 -19.74 -1.14
N HIS A 70 -5.72 -20.13 0.13
CA HIS A 70 -6.51 -19.57 1.20
C HIS A 70 -6.29 -18.05 1.34
N ARG A 71 -7.35 -17.33 1.71
CA ARG A 71 -7.36 -15.86 1.82
C ARG A 71 -6.24 -15.28 2.72
N TRP A 72 -5.75 -16.06 3.68
CA TRP A 72 -4.69 -15.67 4.60
C TRP A 72 -3.28 -16.07 4.14
N THR A 73 -3.15 -16.90 3.11
CA THR A 73 -1.85 -17.36 2.61
C THR A 73 -0.98 -16.18 2.18
N LEU A 74 -1.52 -15.24 1.40
CA LEU A 74 -0.75 -14.08 0.94
C LEU A 74 -0.35 -13.14 2.10
N PRO A 75 -1.24 -12.74 3.03
CA PRO A 75 -0.85 -12.00 4.22
C PRO A 75 0.23 -12.70 5.05
N ILE A 76 0.07 -14.01 5.31
CA ILE A 76 1.03 -14.78 6.10
C ILE A 76 2.40 -14.76 5.41
N VAL A 77 2.48 -15.13 4.13
CA VAL A 77 3.75 -15.13 3.38
C VAL A 77 4.40 -13.75 3.41
N HIS A 78 3.61 -12.69 3.24
CA HIS A 78 4.12 -11.33 3.19
C HIS A 78 4.62 -10.80 4.53
N TRP A 79 4.09 -11.28 5.65
CA TRP A 79 4.57 -10.92 6.99
C TRP A 79 5.73 -11.81 7.43
N THR A 80 5.69 -13.10 7.07
CA THR A 80 6.72 -14.07 7.44
C THR A 80 8.07 -13.72 6.80
N ILE A 81 8.11 -13.34 5.52
CA ILE A 81 9.38 -13.05 4.82
C ILE A 81 10.16 -11.89 5.48
N PRO A 82 9.57 -10.68 5.69
CA PRO A 82 10.27 -9.58 6.37
C PRO A 82 10.58 -9.90 7.84
N SER A 83 9.69 -10.63 8.52
CA SER A 83 9.92 -11.02 9.92
C SER A 83 11.15 -11.91 10.04
N LEU A 84 11.23 -12.97 9.22
CA LEU A 84 12.39 -13.86 9.18
C LEU A 84 13.68 -13.12 8.81
N TYR A 85 13.60 -12.20 7.85
CA TYR A 85 14.75 -11.36 7.45
C TYR A 85 15.26 -10.46 8.60
N SER A 86 14.37 -10.03 9.49
CA SER A 86 14.71 -9.14 10.61
C SER A 86 15.25 -9.86 11.84
N ILE A 87 15.05 -11.19 11.95
CA ILE A 87 15.47 -11.98 13.13
C ILE A 87 16.97 -11.86 13.42
N PRO A 88 17.89 -11.98 12.45
CA PRO A 88 19.32 -11.83 12.72
C PRO A 88 19.68 -10.52 13.43
N LEU A 89 19.08 -9.41 12.99
CA LEU A 89 19.27 -8.09 13.57
C LEU A 89 18.76 -7.99 15.01
N LEU A 90 17.67 -8.70 15.32
CA LEU A 90 17.07 -8.68 16.65
C LEU A 90 17.80 -9.57 17.66
N LEU A 91 18.38 -10.68 17.19
CA LEU A 91 19.06 -11.66 18.06
C LEU A 91 20.55 -11.34 18.28
N TRP A 92 21.22 -10.71 17.31
CA TRP A 92 22.66 -10.45 17.38
C TRP A 92 23.04 -8.99 17.70
N GLY A 93 22.09 -8.05 17.75
CA GLY A 93 22.41 -6.67 18.11
C GLY A 93 22.74 -6.51 19.60
N GLU A 94 23.99 -6.18 19.93
CA GLU A 94 24.42 -5.86 21.30
C GLU A 94 24.07 -4.40 21.68
N GLY A 95 22.80 -4.04 21.56
CA GLY A 95 22.34 -2.71 21.95
C GLY A 95 22.44 -2.50 23.46
N ARG A 96 23.36 -1.65 23.93
CA ARG A 96 23.50 -1.31 25.35
C ARG A 96 22.85 0.04 25.63
N PHE A 97 21.99 0.11 26.65
CA PHE A 97 21.46 1.38 27.13
C PHE A 97 22.52 2.07 28.00
N VAL A 98 22.94 3.28 27.62
CA VAL A 98 24.03 4.00 28.31
C VAL A 98 23.52 4.79 29.52
N ALA A 99 22.27 5.25 29.48
CA ALA A 99 21.62 5.95 30.59
C ALA A 99 20.15 5.50 30.69
N GLN A 100 19.77 4.98 31.86
CA GLN A 100 18.45 4.40 32.14
C GLN A 100 17.34 5.46 32.18
N ASP A 101 17.76 6.70 32.39
CA ASP A 101 17.00 7.94 32.56
C ASP A 101 16.74 8.68 31.23
N HIS A 102 17.46 8.32 30.15
CA HIS A 102 17.26 8.88 28.80
C HIS A 102 16.95 7.83 27.72
N LEU A 103 16.92 6.53 28.06
CA LEU A 103 16.67 5.43 27.11
C LEU A 103 17.55 5.51 25.84
N GLU A 104 18.75 6.07 25.95
CA GLU A 104 19.68 6.17 24.82
C GLU A 104 20.32 4.81 24.57
N LEU A 105 19.83 4.13 23.53
CA LEU A 105 20.40 2.91 23.00
C LEU A 105 21.70 3.25 22.25
N LYS A 106 22.85 2.93 22.83
CA LYS A 106 24.14 3.00 22.14
C LYS A 106 24.37 1.67 21.45
N VAL A 107 24.31 1.70 20.13
CA VAL A 107 24.57 0.57 19.24
C VAL A 107 25.90 0.82 18.57
N ASP A 108 26.72 -0.22 18.43
CA ASP A 108 28.02 -0.10 17.76
C ASP A 108 27.85 0.28 16.28
N GLN A 109 28.84 1.00 15.75
CA GLN A 109 28.78 1.52 14.39
C GLN A 109 28.72 0.40 13.34
N GLU A 110 29.32 -0.75 13.65
CA GLU A 110 29.29 -1.96 12.82
C GLU A 110 27.85 -2.49 12.68
N ASP A 111 27.14 -2.66 13.78
CA ASP A 111 25.73 -3.08 13.81
C ASP A 111 24.81 -2.09 13.08
N ILE A 112 25.06 -0.80 13.28
CA ILE A 112 24.37 0.30 12.58
C ILE A 112 24.55 0.18 11.06
N THR A 113 25.77 -0.09 10.62
CA THR A 113 26.11 -0.19 9.20
C THR A 113 25.55 -1.46 8.60
N LEU A 114 25.61 -2.58 9.32
CA LEU A 114 25.00 -3.84 8.93
C LEU A 114 23.48 -3.68 8.75
N ALA A 115 22.78 -3.14 9.74
CA ALA A 115 21.33 -2.90 9.69
C ALA A 115 20.91 -2.02 8.51
N THR A 116 21.66 -0.93 8.29
CA THR A 116 21.37 0.03 7.22
C THR A 116 21.66 -0.58 5.85
N SER A 117 22.73 -1.37 5.72
CA SER A 117 23.08 -2.09 4.48
C SER A 117 22.03 -3.14 4.10
N MET A 118 21.57 -3.93 5.08
CA MET A 118 20.52 -4.92 4.93
C MET A 118 19.23 -4.24 4.44
N THR A 119 18.82 -3.16 5.10
CA THR A 119 17.63 -2.40 4.72
C THR A 119 17.75 -1.82 3.31
N ALA A 120 18.88 -1.18 2.98
CA ALA A 120 19.12 -0.63 1.65
C ALA A 120 19.10 -1.72 0.56
N GLY A 121 19.71 -2.87 0.81
CA GLY A 121 19.68 -4.03 -0.09
C GLY A 121 18.26 -4.54 -0.32
N PHE A 122 17.51 -4.79 0.74
CA PHE A 122 16.13 -5.26 0.68
C PHE A 122 15.22 -4.29 -0.09
N VAL A 123 15.30 -2.99 0.23
CA VAL A 123 14.52 -1.93 -0.42
C VAL A 123 14.89 -1.81 -1.91
N SER A 124 16.17 -1.91 -2.26
CA SER A 124 16.64 -1.84 -3.65
C SER A 124 16.14 -3.00 -4.50
N ILE A 125 16.26 -4.24 -4.01
CA ILE A 125 15.77 -5.43 -4.70
C ILE A 125 14.26 -5.35 -4.91
N THR A 126 13.53 -4.96 -3.86
CA THR A 126 12.07 -4.81 -3.92
C THR A 126 11.65 -3.72 -4.91
N PHE A 127 12.36 -2.58 -4.93
CA PHE A 127 12.12 -1.50 -5.89
C PHE A 127 12.35 -1.94 -7.33
N PHE A 128 13.44 -2.68 -7.59
CA PHE A 128 13.74 -3.21 -8.92
C PHE A 128 12.63 -4.17 -9.41
N LEU A 129 12.23 -5.13 -8.58
CA LEU A 129 11.13 -6.05 -8.90
C LEU A 129 9.82 -5.32 -9.16
N CYS A 130 9.47 -4.34 -8.31
CA CYS A 130 8.27 -3.52 -8.51
C CYS A 130 8.33 -2.73 -9.81
N SER A 131 9.49 -2.17 -10.17
CA SER A 131 9.69 -1.42 -11.41
C SER A 131 9.42 -2.27 -12.64
N LEU A 132 9.86 -3.53 -12.65
CA LEU A 132 9.59 -4.47 -13.74
C LEU A 132 8.09 -4.77 -13.87
N CYS A 133 7.42 -5.07 -12.75
CA CYS A 133 5.98 -5.32 -12.72
C CYS A 133 5.19 -4.10 -13.20
N TYR A 134 5.55 -2.89 -12.73
CA TYR A 134 4.91 -1.65 -13.13
C TYR A 134 5.12 -1.32 -14.60
N GLY A 135 6.34 -1.51 -15.10
CA GLY A 135 6.66 -1.33 -16.51
C GLY A 135 5.80 -2.23 -17.40
N ALA A 136 5.57 -3.48 -16.99
CA ALA A 136 4.70 -4.40 -17.74
C ALA A 136 3.22 -3.95 -17.74
N ILE A 137 2.68 -3.55 -16.59
CA ILE A 137 1.31 -3.03 -16.48
C ILE A 137 1.14 -1.76 -17.31
N PHE A 138 2.12 -0.85 -17.26
CA PHE A 138 2.12 0.37 -18.06
C PHE A 138 2.05 0.08 -19.56
N ARG A 139 2.89 -0.85 -20.05
CA ARG A 139 2.87 -1.29 -21.45
C ARG A 139 1.50 -1.85 -21.85
N PHE A 140 0.87 -2.66 -21.00
CA PHE A 140 -0.48 -3.18 -21.22
C PHE A 140 -1.53 -2.07 -21.33
N LEU A 141 -1.49 -1.08 -20.43
CA LEU A 141 -2.42 0.05 -20.43
C LEU A 141 -2.21 0.98 -21.64
N LEU A 142 -0.96 1.20 -22.05
CA LEU A 142 -0.64 1.96 -23.26
C LEU A 142 -1.18 1.29 -24.51
N LYS A 143 -1.01 -0.04 -24.62
CA LYS A 143 -1.55 -0.82 -25.75
C LYS A 143 -3.08 -0.73 -25.83
N ASN A 144 -3.75 -0.71 -24.68
CA ASN A 144 -5.22 -0.68 -24.60
C ASN A 144 -5.79 0.73 -24.36
N ARG A 145 -5.03 1.81 -24.59
CA ARG A 145 -5.41 3.19 -24.22
C ARG A 145 -6.73 3.67 -24.84
N TYR A 146 -7.03 3.22 -26.06
CA TYR A 146 -8.22 3.60 -26.83
C TYR A 146 -9.45 2.75 -26.49
N SER A 147 -9.29 1.68 -25.71
CA SER A 147 -10.43 0.88 -25.27
C SER A 147 -11.33 1.70 -24.35
N THR A 148 -12.61 1.80 -24.72
CA THR A 148 -13.65 2.50 -23.94
C THR A 148 -14.25 1.64 -22.83
N SER A 149 -13.78 0.39 -22.67
CA SER A 149 -14.25 -0.54 -21.66
C SER A 149 -14.20 0.04 -20.24
N SER A 150 -15.28 -0.13 -19.49
CA SER A 150 -15.38 0.26 -18.09
C SER A 150 -14.32 -0.43 -17.22
N ALA A 151 -13.96 -1.67 -17.55
CA ALA A 151 -12.89 -2.43 -16.89
C ALA A 151 -11.53 -1.75 -17.08
N VAL A 152 -11.14 -1.43 -18.32
CA VAL A 152 -9.86 -0.75 -18.61
C VAL A 152 -9.79 0.64 -17.95
N ARG A 153 -10.93 1.34 -17.86
CA ARG A 153 -11.00 2.64 -17.16
C ARG A 153 -10.78 2.50 -15.65
N ARG A 154 -11.28 1.43 -15.03
CA ARG A 154 -11.03 1.10 -13.61
C ARG A 154 -9.56 0.77 -13.39
N GLU A 155 -8.97 -0.06 -14.25
CA GLU A 155 -7.54 -0.42 -14.18
C GLU A 155 -6.62 0.80 -14.33
N ARG A 156 -6.96 1.74 -15.21
CA ARG A 156 -6.19 2.99 -15.37
C ARG A 156 -6.20 3.86 -14.10
N ARG A 157 -7.35 4.02 -13.42
CA ARG A 157 -7.41 4.79 -12.16
C ARG A 157 -6.54 4.14 -11.07
N LEU A 158 -6.58 2.82 -11.02
CA LEU A 158 -5.80 2.00 -10.10
C LEU A 158 -4.30 2.09 -10.36
N TYR A 159 -3.91 2.10 -11.62
CA TYR A 159 -2.52 2.32 -12.03
C TYR A 159 -2.02 3.72 -11.64
N ILE A 160 -2.85 4.76 -11.78
CA ILE A 160 -2.51 6.11 -11.29
C ILE A 160 -2.29 6.10 -9.76
N GLN A 161 -3.13 5.37 -9.00
CA GLN A 161 -2.90 5.17 -7.56
C GLN A 161 -1.54 4.55 -7.29
N MET A 162 -1.20 3.52 -8.06
CA MET A 162 0.06 2.81 -7.91
C MET A 162 1.29 3.62 -8.34
N ILE A 163 1.17 4.52 -9.33
CA ILE A 163 2.26 5.46 -9.67
C ILE A 163 2.61 6.35 -8.48
N GLY A 164 1.61 6.91 -7.79
CA GLY A 164 1.87 7.75 -6.61
C GLY A 164 2.59 6.97 -5.51
N LEU A 165 2.19 5.72 -5.27
CA LEU A 165 2.89 4.84 -4.35
C LEU A 165 4.32 4.52 -4.81
N PHE A 166 4.52 4.31 -6.12
CA PHE A 166 5.84 4.04 -6.69
C PHE A 166 6.79 5.24 -6.58
N ILE A 167 6.29 6.47 -6.77
CA ILE A 167 7.07 7.70 -6.52
C ILE A 167 7.46 7.78 -5.04
N GLY A 168 6.51 7.53 -4.13
CA GLY A 168 6.80 7.46 -2.70
C GLY A 168 7.87 6.40 -2.38
N PHE A 169 7.83 5.26 -3.06
CA PHE A 169 8.77 4.17 -2.86
C PHE A 169 10.17 4.52 -3.41
N ALA A 170 10.24 5.23 -4.53
CA ALA A 170 11.50 5.75 -5.08
C ALA A 170 12.15 6.75 -4.11
N LEU A 171 11.37 7.66 -3.51
CA LEU A 171 11.87 8.58 -2.49
C LEU A 171 12.35 7.83 -1.25
N PHE A 172 11.64 6.78 -0.84
CA PHE A 172 12.04 5.92 0.27
C PHE A 172 13.32 5.13 -0.03
N LEU A 173 13.52 4.67 -1.27
CA LEU A 173 14.77 4.08 -1.73
C LEU A 173 15.94 5.07 -1.61
N VAL A 174 15.77 6.29 -2.14
CA VAL A 174 16.80 7.34 -2.04
C VAL A 174 17.15 7.62 -0.58
N TYR A 175 16.16 7.69 0.31
CA TYR A 175 16.38 7.84 1.75
C TYR A 175 17.27 6.72 2.32
N ASN A 176 16.93 5.45 2.05
CA ASN A 176 17.68 4.30 2.59
C ASN A 176 19.09 4.19 1.99
N VAL A 177 19.27 4.52 0.71
CA VAL A 177 20.58 4.56 0.06
C VAL A 177 21.44 5.67 0.65
N MET A 178 20.90 6.88 0.85
CA MET A 178 21.61 7.98 1.51
C MET A 178 22.02 7.60 2.93
N GLN A 179 21.13 6.97 3.70
CA GLN A 179 21.43 6.50 5.05
C GLN A 179 22.57 5.49 5.05
N PHE A 180 22.60 4.56 4.08
CA PHE A 180 23.68 3.60 3.93
C PHE A 180 25.02 4.28 3.57
N ILE A 181 25.01 5.21 2.61
CA ILE A 181 26.21 5.98 2.23
C ILE A 181 26.78 6.76 3.42
N PHE A 182 25.92 7.38 4.24
CA PHE A 182 26.38 8.10 5.43
C PHE A 182 26.93 7.15 6.50
N SER A 183 26.35 5.96 6.65
CA SER A 183 26.87 4.91 7.55
C SER A 183 28.27 4.46 7.15
N LEU A 184 28.56 4.34 5.86
CA LEU A 184 29.88 3.96 5.34
C LEU A 184 30.96 5.02 5.56
N LYS A 185 30.59 6.31 5.63
CA LYS A 185 31.53 7.43 5.77
C LYS A 185 31.92 7.72 7.23
N SER A 186 31.50 6.89 8.19
CA SER A 186 31.69 7.10 9.64
C SER A 186 31.31 8.52 10.11
N ASN A 187 30.29 9.10 9.48
CA ASN A 187 29.88 10.46 9.76
C ASN A 187 28.71 10.45 10.75
N ASP A 188 29.05 10.36 12.03
CA ASP A 188 28.06 10.15 13.10
C ASP A 188 26.96 11.22 13.09
N GLY A 189 27.32 12.50 12.96
CA GLY A 189 26.36 13.62 12.99
C GLY A 189 25.22 13.49 11.96
N PRO A 190 25.53 13.37 10.65
CA PRO A 190 24.52 13.17 9.61
C PRO A 190 23.71 11.88 9.75
N VAL A 191 24.33 10.76 10.17
CA VAL A 191 23.62 9.48 10.34
C VAL A 191 22.55 9.59 11.41
N TYR A 192 22.87 10.15 12.57
CA TYR A 192 21.90 10.36 13.64
C TYR A 192 20.80 11.36 13.22
N THR A 193 21.18 12.45 12.55
CA THR A 193 20.21 13.46 12.09
C THR A 193 19.21 12.88 11.08
N VAL A 194 19.68 12.12 10.08
CA VAL A 194 18.80 11.47 9.10
C VAL A 194 17.93 10.39 9.76
N ARG A 195 18.43 9.69 10.77
CA ARG A 195 17.64 8.70 11.52
C ARG A 195 16.49 9.33 12.31
N THR A 196 16.63 10.56 12.81
CA THR A 196 15.51 11.26 13.46
C THR A 196 14.34 11.54 12.51
N THR A 197 14.59 11.61 11.20
CA THR A 197 13.54 11.81 10.18
C THR A 197 12.98 10.49 9.64
N PHE A 198 13.52 9.33 10.05
CA PHE A 198 13.02 8.01 9.63
C PHE A 198 11.53 7.79 9.94
N PRO A 199 11.03 8.08 11.16
CA PRO A 199 9.61 7.88 11.47
C PRO A 199 8.71 8.75 10.60
N LEU A 200 9.15 9.99 10.31
CA LEU A 200 8.45 10.91 9.41
C LEU A 200 8.35 10.36 7.98
N ALA A 201 9.46 9.88 7.42
CA ALA A 201 9.49 9.29 6.09
C ALA A 201 8.62 8.02 6.01
N SER A 202 8.68 7.17 7.04
CA SER A 202 7.91 5.93 7.14
C SER A 202 6.40 6.18 7.29
N CYS A 203 6.02 7.15 8.11
CA CYS A 203 4.63 7.59 8.26
C CYS A 203 4.10 8.20 6.97
N PHE A 204 4.87 9.10 6.33
CA PHE A 204 4.49 9.69 5.06
C PHE A 204 4.24 8.63 3.99
N PHE A 205 5.16 7.67 3.84
CA PHE A 205 5.01 6.55 2.91
C PHE A 205 3.73 5.73 3.16
N SER A 206 3.39 5.51 4.44
CA SER A 206 2.16 4.81 4.83
C SER A 206 0.89 5.60 4.48
N TYR A 207 0.91 6.93 4.62
CA TYR A 207 -0.24 7.79 4.32
C TYR A 207 -0.50 7.97 2.84
N ILE A 208 0.52 7.90 1.97
CA ILE A 208 0.32 7.97 0.51
C ILE A 208 -0.79 7.00 0.08
N ASN A 209 -0.80 5.77 0.62
CA ASN A 209 -1.84 4.79 0.31
C ASN A 209 -3.26 5.31 0.61
N ALA A 210 -3.47 5.90 1.79
CA ALA A 210 -4.77 6.43 2.18
C ALA A 210 -5.19 7.64 1.32
N TRP A 211 -4.25 8.54 1.05
CA TRP A 211 -4.49 9.70 0.19
C TRP A 211 -4.84 9.28 -1.25
N MET A 212 -4.11 8.31 -1.82
CA MET A 212 -4.40 7.80 -3.16
C MET A 212 -5.79 7.11 -3.22
N ILE A 213 -6.21 6.41 -2.16
CA ILE A 213 -7.56 5.84 -2.07
C ILE A 213 -8.61 6.95 -2.08
N LEU A 214 -8.44 7.97 -1.23
CA LEU A 214 -9.38 9.09 -1.13
C LEU A 214 -9.54 9.82 -2.47
N PHE A 215 -8.46 10.15 -3.16
CA PHE A 215 -8.54 10.94 -4.38
C PHE A 215 -9.06 10.16 -5.59
N LEU A 216 -8.67 8.89 -5.73
CA LEU A 216 -8.86 8.14 -6.99
C LEU A 216 -9.93 7.04 -6.89
N ASN A 217 -10.39 6.68 -5.68
CA ASN A 217 -11.51 5.76 -5.51
C ASN A 217 -12.81 6.53 -5.20
N THR A 218 -13.56 6.86 -6.24
CA THR A 218 -14.81 7.62 -6.15
C THR A 218 -15.90 6.94 -5.31
N GLU A 219 -15.93 5.60 -5.28
CA GLU A 219 -16.90 4.83 -4.50
C GLU A 219 -16.60 4.92 -3.00
N ILE A 220 -15.34 4.68 -2.62
CA ILE A 220 -14.90 4.78 -1.22
C ILE A 220 -14.95 6.22 -0.75
N ARG A 221 -14.50 7.18 -1.56
CA ARG A 221 -14.63 8.62 -1.25
C ARG A 221 -16.08 9.01 -0.98
N GLY A 222 -17.02 8.55 -1.81
CA GLY A 222 -18.44 8.81 -1.60
C GLY A 222 -18.95 8.31 -0.25
N LYS A 223 -18.56 7.08 0.13
CA LYS A 223 -18.92 6.46 1.41
C LYS A 223 -18.27 7.16 2.61
N ILE A 224 -17.01 7.58 2.48
CA ILE A 224 -16.32 8.37 3.50
C ILE A 224 -17.02 9.72 3.70
N LEU A 225 -17.34 10.44 2.63
CA LEU A 225 -18.04 11.73 2.71
C LEU A 225 -19.44 11.59 3.32
N THR A 226 -20.13 10.47 3.07
CA THR A 226 -21.38 10.13 3.75
C THR A 226 -21.17 9.82 5.22
N LEU A 227 -20.11 9.08 5.57
CA LEU A 227 -19.78 8.74 6.96
C LEU A 227 -19.41 9.97 7.80
N ILE A 228 -18.78 10.98 7.18
CA ILE A 228 -18.44 12.27 7.80
C ILE A 228 -19.67 13.21 7.84
N GLY A 229 -20.80 12.84 7.21
CA GLY A 229 -22.04 13.63 7.22
C GLY A 229 -22.09 14.76 6.18
N ILE A 230 -21.09 14.88 5.32
CA ILE A 230 -21.02 15.91 4.26
C ILE A 230 -21.99 15.59 3.12
N ARG A 231 -22.30 14.30 2.89
CA ARG A 231 -23.23 13.85 1.84
C ARG A 231 -24.37 13.05 2.44
N LYS A 232 -25.62 13.51 2.28
CA LYS A 232 -26.82 12.72 2.62
C LYS A 232 -26.84 11.42 1.78
N GLN A 233 -27.16 10.30 2.42
CA GLN A 233 -27.52 9.08 1.69
C GLN A 233 -28.76 9.41 0.86
N GLU A 234 -28.62 9.45 -0.45
CA GLU A 234 -29.77 9.26 -1.32
C GLU A 234 -30.20 7.81 -1.11
N ALA A 235 -31.26 7.62 -0.32
CA ALA A 235 -31.95 6.36 -0.26
C ALA A 235 -32.29 5.99 -1.70
N LYS A 236 -31.66 4.94 -2.22
CA LYS A 236 -32.22 4.23 -3.37
C LYS A 236 -33.51 3.62 -2.88
N THR A 237 -34.59 4.40 -2.95
CA THR A 237 -35.95 3.88 -2.87
C THR A 237 -36.10 2.95 -4.06
N SER A 238 -35.86 1.66 -3.83
CA SER A 238 -36.37 0.60 -4.69
C SER A 238 -37.89 0.71 -4.62
N VAL A 239 -38.47 1.54 -5.51
CA VAL A 239 -39.88 1.48 -5.80
C VAL A 239 -40.08 0.13 -6.47
N ASN A 240 -40.55 -0.84 -5.69
CA ASN A 240 -41.18 -2.04 -6.19
C ASN A 240 -42.42 -1.60 -6.98
N VAL A 241 -42.24 -1.32 -8.27
CA VAL A 241 -43.35 -1.33 -9.21
C VAL A 241 -43.53 -2.78 -9.64
N SER A 242 -44.33 -3.48 -8.86
CA SER A 242 -45.02 -4.69 -9.28
C SER A 242 -45.88 -4.36 -10.49
N THR A 243 -45.42 -4.73 -11.68
CA THR A 243 -46.30 -4.93 -12.84
C THR A 243 -46.16 -6.37 -13.30
N SER A 244 -47.14 -7.17 -12.89
CA SER A 244 -47.50 -8.43 -13.51
C SER A 244 -47.72 -8.22 -15.01
N THR A 245 -46.86 -8.80 -15.86
CA THR A 245 -47.29 -9.23 -17.19
C THR A 245 -46.69 -10.60 -17.49
N LYS A 246 -47.60 -11.55 -17.60
CA LYS A 246 -47.45 -12.95 -17.97
C LYS A 246 -46.71 -13.12 -19.32
N THR A 247 -45.82 -14.11 -19.36
CA THR A 247 -45.70 -15.10 -20.45
C THR A 247 -45.49 -14.59 -21.88
N VAL A 248 -44.26 -14.22 -22.26
CA VAL A 248 -43.70 -14.41 -23.63
C VAL A 248 -42.17 -14.47 -23.52
N PHE A 249 -41.49 -15.29 -24.34
CA PHE A 249 -40.03 -15.53 -24.42
C PHE A 249 -39.44 -16.65 -23.53
N VAL A 250 -40.18 -17.75 -23.41
CA VAL A 250 -39.58 -19.05 -23.73
C VAL A 250 -39.42 -19.07 -25.26
N ASN A 251 -38.26 -19.54 -25.75
CA ASN A 251 -37.77 -19.53 -27.14
C ASN A 251 -36.80 -18.37 -27.41
N TYR A 252 -35.49 -18.56 -27.20
CA TYR A 252 -34.44 -18.06 -28.13
C TYR A 252 -33.03 -18.66 -27.91
N ILE A 253 -32.88 -19.83 -27.27
CA ILE A 253 -31.60 -20.59 -27.28
C ILE A 253 -31.85 -22.10 -27.51
N THR A 254 -32.73 -22.41 -28.45
CA THR A 254 -32.83 -23.72 -29.11
C THR A 254 -33.26 -23.49 -30.55
N ALA A 255 -32.37 -22.93 -31.37
CA ALA A 255 -32.39 -23.10 -32.82
C ALA A 255 -31.10 -22.58 -33.46
N ARG A 256 -30.28 -23.55 -33.87
CA ARG A 256 -29.52 -23.59 -35.14
C ARG A 256 -28.20 -22.81 -35.28
N PHE A 257 -27.19 -23.68 -35.49
CA PHE A 257 -25.87 -23.54 -36.13
C PHE A 257 -24.74 -22.96 -35.29
#